data_AF-A0A7C6LA11-F1
#
_entry.id   AF-A0A7C6LA11-F1
#
_cell.length_a   1.000
_cell.length_b   1.000
_cell.length_c   1.000
_cell.angle_alpha   90.00
_cell.angle_beta   90.00
_cell.angle_gamma   90.00
#
_symmetry.space_group_name_H-M   'P 1'
#
loop_
_entity.id
_entity.type
_entity.pdbx_description
1 polymer ?
#
loop_
_entity_poly.entity_id
_entity_poly.type
_entity_poly.pdbx_seq_one_letter_code
_entity_poly.pdbx_strand_id
1 'polypeptide(L)'
;MKKWFLAILFLVIAAVTSVGVLQTTGVIDLRPLVIKQIESIPALAPHLETYRAGREAEQRLQAAMAELDAVRDELIQKEMELEARAKALAAEQQRLAKERQALDDERQELLKLRDEVELVRSRFLELERMRSIYAEMRARDAAAIMRELRPELVAFILNGMDPEVAGDILANLDPKLAAEITRMSLSDKK
;
A
#
# COMPACT_ATOMS: atom_id res chain seq x y z
N MET A 1 95.57 -2.87 -12.70
CA MET A 1 94.39 -3.03 -11.82
C MET A 1 93.07 -2.55 -12.44
N LYS A 2 93.01 -1.38 -13.12
CA LYS A 2 91.76 -0.87 -13.75
C LYS A 2 91.09 -1.80 -14.79
N LYS A 3 91.86 -2.53 -15.61
CA LYS A 3 91.31 -3.44 -16.64
C LYS A 3 90.59 -4.65 -16.04
N TRP A 4 91.07 -5.16 -14.92
CA TRP A 4 90.46 -6.28 -14.21
C TRP A 4 89.18 -5.85 -13.49
N PHE A 5 89.15 -4.64 -12.94
CA PHE A 5 87.93 -4.07 -12.34
C PHE A 5 86.81 -3.91 -13.37
N LEU A 6 87.13 -3.42 -14.58
CA LEU A 6 86.15 -3.29 -15.65
C LEU A 6 85.60 -4.64 -16.11
N ALA A 7 86.47 -5.67 -16.21
CA ALA A 7 86.05 -7.02 -16.56
C ALA A 7 85.13 -7.65 -15.50
N ILE A 8 85.44 -7.46 -14.21
CA ILE A 8 84.59 -7.92 -13.10
C ILE A 8 83.24 -7.21 -13.13
N LEU A 9 83.22 -5.89 -13.32
CA LEU A 9 81.97 -5.11 -13.41
C LEU A 9 81.09 -5.59 -14.58
N PHE A 10 81.68 -5.82 -15.75
CA PHE A 10 80.94 -6.31 -16.91
C PHE A 10 80.39 -7.73 -16.69
N LEU A 11 81.15 -8.60 -16.00
CA LEU A 11 80.71 -9.94 -15.63
C LEU A 11 79.53 -9.91 -14.66
N VAL A 12 79.55 -9.01 -13.67
CA VAL A 12 78.44 -8.83 -12.73
C VAL A 12 77.19 -8.33 -13.45
N ILE A 13 77.33 -7.34 -14.34
CA ILE A 13 76.20 -6.83 -15.13
C ILE A 13 75.61 -7.93 -16.02
N ALA A 14 76.46 -8.69 -16.72
CA ALA A 14 76.03 -9.82 -17.55
C ALA A 14 75.29 -10.89 -16.73
N ALA A 15 75.78 -11.20 -15.53
CA ALA A 15 75.13 -12.12 -14.61
C ALA A 15 73.76 -11.60 -14.15
N VAL A 16 73.66 -10.32 -13.78
CA VAL A 16 72.39 -9.68 -13.37
C VAL A 16 71.39 -9.67 -14.53
N THR A 17 71.81 -9.35 -15.75
CA THR A 17 70.94 -9.38 -16.92
C THR A 17 70.48 -10.79 -17.26
N SER A 18 71.35 -11.79 -17.14
CA SER A 18 71.01 -13.19 -17.37
C SER A 18 69.97 -13.68 -16.35
N VAL A 19 70.17 -13.37 -15.07
CA VAL A 19 69.21 -13.65 -13.99
C VAL A 19 67.87 -12.93 -14.23
N GLY A 20 67.89 -11.68 -14.69
CA GLY A 20 66.68 -10.93 -15.02
C GLY A 20 65.87 -11.58 -16.14
N VAL A 21 66.52 -12.04 -17.21
CA VAL A 21 65.86 -12.75 -18.32
C VAL A 21 65.27 -14.08 -17.83
N LEU A 22 66.02 -14.85 -17.03
CA LEU A 22 65.54 -16.11 -16.46
C LEU A 22 64.37 -15.93 -15.48
N GLN A 23 64.27 -14.78 -14.80
CA GLN A 23 63.09 -14.43 -13.98
C GLN A 23 61.87 -14.09 -14.84
N THR A 24 62.04 -13.38 -15.96
CA THR A 24 60.91 -13.06 -16.85
C THR A 24 60.32 -14.29 -17.53
N THR A 25 61.11 -15.36 -17.72
CA THR A 25 60.67 -16.60 -18.36
C THR A 25 60.06 -17.61 -17.38
N GLY A 26 60.04 -17.34 -16.07
CA GLY A 26 59.34 -18.15 -15.05
C GLY A 26 59.91 -19.56 -14.81
N VAL A 27 61.08 -19.88 -15.35
CA VAL A 27 61.68 -21.23 -15.27
C VAL A 27 62.36 -21.50 -13.93
N ILE A 28 62.84 -20.46 -13.22
CA ILE A 28 63.53 -20.59 -11.93
C ILE A 28 63.13 -19.45 -10.98
N ASP A 29 62.55 -19.79 -9.82
CA ASP A 29 62.20 -18.82 -8.78
C ASP A 29 63.42 -18.56 -7.88
N LEU A 30 64.33 -17.69 -8.34
CA LEU A 30 65.60 -17.38 -7.64
C LEU A 30 65.41 -16.42 -6.46
N ARG A 31 64.22 -15.84 -6.27
CA ARG A 31 63.90 -14.88 -5.19
C ARG A 31 64.25 -15.40 -3.79
N PRO A 32 63.81 -16.60 -3.34
CA PRO A 32 64.12 -17.10 -2.00
C PRO A 32 65.62 -17.33 -1.78
N LEU A 33 66.35 -17.75 -2.83
CA LEU A 33 67.80 -17.96 -2.76
C LEU A 33 68.56 -16.63 -2.65
N VAL A 34 68.15 -15.64 -3.45
CA VAL A 34 68.73 -14.28 -3.45
C VAL A 34 68.43 -13.54 -2.15
N ILE A 35 67.21 -13.65 -1.61
CA ILE A 35 66.84 -13.06 -0.31
C ILE A 35 67.71 -13.68 0.80
N LYS A 36 67.86 -15.01 0.84
CA LYS A 36 68.72 -15.70 1.81
C LYS A 36 70.20 -15.30 1.69
N GLN A 37 70.68 -15.04 0.47
CA GLN A 37 72.06 -14.61 0.23
C GLN A 37 72.26 -13.12 0.60
N ILE A 38 71.28 -12.25 0.36
CA ILE A 38 71.33 -10.82 0.70
C ILE A 38 71.17 -10.60 2.21
N GLU A 39 70.36 -11.41 2.89
CA GLU A 39 70.24 -11.42 4.36
C GLU A 39 71.56 -11.74 5.07
N SER A 40 72.48 -12.45 4.42
CA SER A 40 73.82 -12.72 4.96
C SER A 40 74.78 -11.51 4.92
N ILE A 41 74.36 -10.39 4.32
CA ILE A 41 75.12 -9.14 4.26
C ILE A 41 74.58 -8.17 5.34
N PRO A 42 75.30 -8.00 6.47
CA PRO A 42 74.79 -7.24 7.63
C PRO A 42 74.50 -5.76 7.35
N ALA A 43 75.04 -5.18 6.27
CA ALA A 43 74.79 -3.80 5.87
C ALA A 43 73.39 -3.57 5.22
N LEU A 44 72.75 -4.62 4.69
CA LEU A 44 71.47 -4.53 3.96
C LEU A 44 70.26 -4.95 4.79
N ALA A 45 70.49 -5.65 5.91
CA ALA A 45 69.46 -6.06 6.87
C ALA A 45 68.48 -4.94 7.30
N PRO A 46 68.90 -3.71 7.66
CA PRO A 46 67.95 -2.68 8.12
C PRO A 46 67.00 -2.17 7.02
N HIS A 47 67.41 -2.21 5.75
CA HIS A 47 66.59 -1.75 4.63
C HIS A 47 65.55 -2.80 4.20
N LEU A 48 65.89 -4.09 4.32
CA LEU A 48 64.98 -5.21 4.07
C LEU A 48 63.80 -5.23 5.05
N GLU A 49 64.04 -4.96 6.33
CA GLU A 49 62.99 -4.87 7.35
C GLU A 49 62.01 -3.71 7.09
N THR A 50 62.51 -2.57 6.61
CA THR A 50 61.65 -1.42 6.26
C THR A 50 60.78 -1.72 5.03
N TYR A 51 61.34 -2.44 4.04
CA TYR A 51 60.59 -2.89 2.87
C TYR A 51 59.49 -3.91 3.24
N ARG A 52 59.79 -4.87 4.13
CA ARG A 52 58.81 -5.83 4.65
C ARG A 52 57.69 -5.13 5.44
N ALA A 53 58.05 -4.22 6.34
CA ALA A 53 57.07 -3.44 7.09
C ALA A 53 56.17 -2.59 6.17
N GLY A 54 56.73 -2.01 5.11
CA GLY A 54 55.95 -1.29 4.09
C GLY A 54 54.98 -2.19 3.31
N ARG A 55 55.41 -3.39 2.93
CA ARG A 55 54.58 -4.40 2.26
C ARG A 55 53.44 -4.91 3.14
N GLU A 56 53.70 -5.14 4.43
CA GLU A 56 52.66 -5.52 5.39
C GLU A 56 51.64 -4.38 5.59
N ALA A 57 52.10 -3.13 5.67
CA ALA A 57 51.22 -1.97 5.77
C ALA A 57 50.33 -1.80 4.52
N GLU A 58 50.90 -2.00 3.32
CA GLU A 58 50.17 -1.98 2.06
C GLU A 58 49.10 -3.08 2.00
N GLN A 59 49.43 -4.30 2.45
CA GLN A 59 48.47 -5.41 2.52
C GLN A 59 47.34 -5.14 3.52
N ARG A 60 47.63 -4.56 4.69
CA ARG A 60 46.60 -4.16 5.66
C ARG A 60 45.69 -3.08 5.11
N LEU A 61 46.24 -2.11 4.39
CA LEU A 61 45.47 -1.05 3.76
C LEU A 61 44.56 -1.61 2.67
N GLN A 62 45.07 -2.50 1.81
CA GLN A 62 44.26 -3.17 0.78
C GLN A 62 43.14 -4.01 1.40
N ALA A 63 43.42 -4.74 2.48
CA ALA A 63 42.41 -5.51 3.20
C ALA A 63 41.32 -4.61 3.80
N ALA A 64 41.71 -3.49 4.43
CA ALA A 64 40.76 -2.52 4.99
C ALA A 64 39.92 -1.83 3.90
N MET A 65 40.50 -1.53 2.74
CA MET A 65 39.76 -0.97 1.60
C MET A 65 38.75 -1.98 1.05
N ALA A 66 39.14 -3.25 0.90
CA ALA A 66 38.23 -4.31 0.44
C ALA A 66 37.07 -4.54 1.43
N GLU A 67 37.34 -4.47 2.73
CA GLU A 67 36.29 -4.54 3.76
C GLU A 67 35.34 -3.34 3.68
N LEU A 68 35.88 -2.13 3.51
CA LEU A 68 35.08 -0.91 3.37
C LEU A 68 34.20 -0.94 2.12
N ASP A 69 34.73 -1.41 1.00
CA ASP A 69 33.98 -1.58 -0.25
C ASP A 69 32.84 -2.60 -0.07
N ALA A 70 33.11 -3.73 0.61
CA ALA A 70 32.07 -4.72 0.91
C ALA A 70 30.95 -4.16 1.79
N VAL A 71 31.30 -3.40 2.84
CA VAL A 71 30.32 -2.72 3.71
C VAL A 71 29.52 -1.68 2.94
N ARG A 72 30.18 -0.92 2.05
CA ARG A 72 29.52 0.07 1.20
C ARG A 72 28.51 -0.58 0.26
N ASP A 73 28.88 -1.69 -0.37
CA ASP A 73 27.98 -2.42 -1.27
C ASP A 73 26.78 -2.98 -0.49
N GLU A 74 27.00 -3.54 0.70
CA GLU A 74 25.91 -3.98 1.58
C GLU A 74 24.96 -2.84 1.95
N LEU A 75 25.51 -1.66 2.27
CA LEU A 75 24.72 -0.48 2.62
C LEU A 75 23.88 -0.02 1.44
N ILE A 76 24.44 0.04 0.23
CA ILE A 76 23.71 0.39 -1.00
C ILE A 76 22.57 -0.58 -1.24
N GLN A 77 22.79 -1.89 -1.06
CA GLN A 77 21.70 -2.89 -1.21
C GLN A 77 20.59 -2.67 -0.18
N LYS A 78 20.95 -2.39 1.08
CA LYS A 78 19.98 -2.09 2.14
C LYS A 78 19.20 -0.81 1.85
N GLU A 79 19.86 0.24 1.36
CA GLU A 79 19.20 1.49 0.98
C GLU A 79 18.20 1.27 -0.15
N MET A 80 18.57 0.51 -1.18
CA MET A 80 17.67 0.15 -2.27
C MET A 80 16.45 -0.66 -1.79
N GLU A 81 16.67 -1.63 -0.89
CA GLU A 81 15.60 -2.43 -0.29
C GLU A 81 14.65 -1.57 0.54
N LEU A 82 15.20 -0.67 1.38
CA LEU A 82 14.41 0.25 2.19
C LEU A 82 13.61 1.23 1.33
N GLU A 83 14.20 1.76 0.25
CA GLU A 83 13.50 2.65 -0.67
C GLU A 83 12.35 1.91 -1.38
N ALA A 84 12.59 0.67 -1.83
CA ALA A 84 11.55 -0.16 -2.43
C ALA A 84 10.40 -0.44 -1.44
N ARG A 85 10.72 -0.78 -0.19
CA ARG A 85 9.73 -0.98 0.88
C ARG A 85 8.97 0.31 1.19
N ALA A 86 9.64 1.44 1.26
CA ALA A 86 9.00 2.74 1.50
C ALA A 86 8.00 3.10 0.40
N LYS A 87 8.37 2.87 -0.87
CA LYS A 87 7.46 3.06 -2.02
C LYS A 87 6.26 2.13 -1.96
N ALA A 88 6.48 0.84 -1.66
CA ALA A 88 5.41 -0.14 -1.51
C ALA A 88 4.44 0.24 -0.37
N LEU A 89 4.99 0.65 0.78
CA LEU A 89 4.18 1.07 1.93
C LEU A 89 3.38 2.35 1.63
N ALA A 90 3.97 3.32 0.93
CA ALA A 90 3.27 4.53 0.52
C ALA A 90 2.11 4.23 -0.44
N ALA A 91 2.31 3.32 -1.40
CA ALA A 91 1.25 2.88 -2.31
C ALA A 91 0.12 2.16 -1.56
N GLU A 92 0.46 1.30 -0.60
CA GLU A 92 -0.51 0.61 0.25
C GLU A 92 -1.30 1.59 1.11
N GLN A 93 -0.64 2.56 1.74
CA GLN A 93 -1.30 3.61 2.52
C GLN A 93 -2.28 4.41 1.66
N GLN A 94 -1.90 4.75 0.42
CA GLN A 94 -2.79 5.46 -0.49
C GLN A 94 -3.99 4.59 -0.89
N ARG A 95 -3.81 3.29 -1.09
CA ARG A 95 -4.91 2.35 -1.37
C ARG A 95 -5.87 2.28 -0.19
N LEU A 96 -5.35 2.05 1.02
CA LEU A 96 -6.14 1.98 2.25
C LEU A 96 -6.89 3.29 2.53
N ALA A 97 -6.28 4.44 2.24
CA ALA A 97 -6.96 5.74 2.39
C ALA A 97 -8.16 5.86 1.44
N LYS A 98 -8.03 5.40 0.19
CA LYS A 98 -9.14 5.39 -0.77
C LYS A 98 -10.25 4.42 -0.37
N GLU A 99 -9.88 3.22 0.09
CA GLU A 99 -10.85 2.21 0.57
C GLU A 99 -11.62 2.73 1.79
N ARG A 100 -10.94 3.39 2.74
CA ARG A 100 -11.60 4.02 3.88
C ARG A 100 -12.58 5.11 3.46
N GLN A 101 -12.18 5.98 2.53
CA GLN A 101 -13.08 7.02 2.02
C GLN A 101 -14.32 6.40 1.36
N ALA A 102 -14.14 5.37 0.53
CA ALA A 102 -15.25 4.69 -0.12
C ALA A 102 -16.21 4.03 0.89
N LEU A 103 -15.67 3.40 1.93
CA LEU A 103 -16.47 2.81 3.02
C LEU A 103 -17.22 3.87 3.83
N ASP A 104 -16.61 5.02 4.08
CA ASP A 104 -17.27 6.12 4.77
C ASP A 104 -18.41 6.70 3.91
N ASP A 105 -18.21 6.86 2.61
CA ASP A 105 -19.24 7.31 1.67
C ASP A 105 -20.42 6.32 1.60
N GLU A 106 -20.14 5.03 1.45
CA GLU A 106 -21.16 3.96 1.46
C GLU A 106 -21.91 3.93 2.79
N ARG A 107 -21.21 4.10 3.91
CA ARG A 107 -21.85 4.16 5.23
C ARG A 107 -22.80 5.36 5.34
N GLN A 108 -22.44 6.52 4.82
CA GLN A 108 -23.32 7.69 4.81
C GLN A 108 -24.57 7.45 3.94
N GLU A 109 -24.41 6.78 2.80
CA GLU A 109 -25.53 6.42 1.93
C GLU A 109 -26.48 5.44 2.62
N LEU A 110 -25.94 4.40 3.28
CA LEU A 110 -26.74 3.45 4.05
C LEU A 110 -27.49 4.11 5.21
N LEU A 111 -26.89 5.09 5.89
CA LEU A 111 -27.57 5.84 6.94
C LEU A 111 -28.75 6.65 6.40
N LYS A 112 -28.57 7.33 5.26
CA LYS A 112 -29.66 8.07 4.60
C LYS A 112 -30.80 7.13 4.20
N LEU A 113 -30.47 6.00 3.58
CA LEU A 113 -31.47 5.01 3.18
C LEU A 113 -32.20 4.44 4.40
N ARG A 114 -31.49 4.18 5.49
CA ARG A 114 -32.09 3.73 6.75
C ARG A 114 -33.08 4.76 7.30
N ASP A 115 -32.75 6.03 7.26
CA ASP A 115 -33.63 7.10 7.74
C ASP A 115 -34.85 7.31 6.83
N GLU A 116 -34.68 7.18 5.51
CA GLU A 116 -35.80 7.18 4.57
C GLU A 116 -36.75 6.01 4.80
N VAL A 117 -36.21 4.80 4.99
CA VAL A 117 -37.00 3.60 5.30
C VAL A 117 -37.74 3.76 6.62
N GLU A 118 -37.11 4.31 7.66
CA GLU A 118 -37.77 4.57 8.94
C GLU A 118 -38.89 5.61 8.80
N LEU A 119 -38.68 6.67 8.01
CA LEU A 119 -39.70 7.68 7.75
C LEU A 119 -40.91 7.08 7.03
N VAL A 120 -40.67 6.28 5.98
CA VAL A 120 -41.73 5.60 5.24
C VAL A 120 -42.48 4.61 6.15
N ARG A 121 -41.74 3.85 6.96
CA ARG A 121 -42.33 2.90 7.92
C ARG A 121 -43.21 3.61 8.95
N SER A 122 -42.73 4.72 9.52
CA SER A 122 -43.47 5.52 10.50
C SER A 122 -44.78 6.05 9.89
N ARG A 123 -44.72 6.62 8.69
CA ARG A 123 -45.91 7.09 7.95
C ARG A 123 -46.89 5.95 7.65
N PHE A 124 -46.38 4.79 7.28
CA PHE A 124 -47.21 3.61 7.03
C PHE A 124 -47.92 3.15 8.31
N LEU A 125 -47.21 3.09 9.45
CA LEU A 125 -47.79 2.73 10.74
C LEU A 125 -48.85 3.75 11.22
N GLU A 126 -48.61 5.04 10.98
CA GLU A 126 -49.59 6.09 11.26
C GLU A 126 -50.86 5.92 10.41
N LEU A 127 -50.70 5.67 9.12
CA LEU A 127 -51.81 5.40 8.21
C LEU A 127 -52.60 4.16 8.65
N GLU A 128 -51.92 3.09 9.05
CA GLU A 128 -52.56 1.87 9.52
C GLU A 128 -53.33 2.08 10.82
N ARG A 129 -52.79 2.89 11.73
CA ARG A 129 -53.52 3.31 12.94
C ARG A 129 -54.76 4.11 12.59
N MET A 130 -54.67 5.05 11.64
CA MET A 130 -55.83 5.82 11.18
C MET A 130 -56.89 4.88 10.61
N ARG A 131 -56.50 3.93 9.74
CA ARG A 131 -57.42 2.92 9.17
C ARG A 131 -58.16 2.16 10.26
N SER A 132 -57.45 1.65 11.27
CA SER A 132 -58.04 0.94 12.40
C SER A 132 -59.06 1.80 13.16
N ILE A 133 -58.72 3.06 13.47
CA ILE A 133 -59.63 3.98 14.17
C ILE A 133 -60.91 4.23 13.36
N TYR A 134 -60.77 4.49 12.05
CA TYR A 134 -61.92 4.75 11.18
C TYR A 134 -62.75 3.49 10.92
N ALA A 135 -62.14 2.31 10.89
CA ALA A 135 -62.83 1.03 10.70
C ALA A 135 -63.71 0.64 11.90
N GLU A 136 -63.29 0.98 13.12
CA GLU A 136 -64.08 0.74 14.33
C GLU A 136 -65.22 1.76 14.53
N MET A 137 -65.21 2.85 13.77
CA MET A 137 -66.22 3.89 13.85
C MET A 137 -67.44 3.56 12.98
N ARG A 138 -68.61 4.07 13.38
CA ARG A 138 -69.83 3.94 12.57
C ARG A 138 -69.63 4.63 11.21
N ALA A 139 -70.01 3.96 10.13
CA ALA A 139 -69.77 4.42 8.76
C ALA A 139 -70.23 5.87 8.49
N ARG A 140 -71.38 6.27 9.05
CA ARG A 140 -71.91 7.64 8.94
C ARG A 140 -71.03 8.68 9.62
N ASP A 141 -70.50 8.36 10.80
CA ASP A 141 -69.66 9.28 11.57
C ASP A 141 -68.26 9.39 10.94
N ALA A 142 -67.73 8.26 10.45
CA ALA A 142 -66.49 8.23 9.66
C ALA A 142 -66.62 9.07 8.37
N ALA A 143 -67.69 8.88 7.60
CA ALA A 143 -67.96 9.66 6.39
C ALA A 143 -68.10 11.17 6.70
N ALA A 144 -68.75 11.52 7.80
CA ALA A 144 -68.89 12.92 8.21
C ALA A 144 -67.53 13.60 8.46
N ILE A 145 -66.60 12.90 9.13
CA ILE A 145 -65.24 13.40 9.37
C ILE A 145 -64.42 13.42 8.09
N MET A 146 -64.52 12.37 7.26
CA MET A 146 -63.75 12.27 6.02
C MET A 146 -64.09 13.35 4.98
N ARG A 147 -65.28 13.97 5.02
CA ARG A 147 -65.62 15.13 4.18
C ARG A 147 -64.78 16.37 4.48
N GLU A 148 -64.26 16.49 5.69
CA GLU A 148 -63.38 17.59 6.10
C GLU A 148 -61.90 17.29 5.81
N LEU A 149 -61.58 16.06 5.36
CA LEU A 149 -60.24 15.66 4.98
C LEU A 149 -60.00 15.89 3.49
N ARG A 150 -58.71 15.90 3.09
CA ARG A 150 -58.36 15.97 1.68
C ARG A 150 -58.77 14.68 0.97
N PRO A 151 -59.37 14.74 -0.24
CA PRO A 151 -59.83 13.55 -0.97
C PRO A 151 -58.77 12.47 -1.17
N GLU A 152 -57.51 12.85 -1.38
CA GLU A 152 -56.41 11.90 -1.58
C GLU A 152 -56.13 11.08 -0.32
N LEU A 153 -56.18 11.71 0.86
CA LEU A 153 -55.96 11.03 2.14
C LEU A 153 -57.11 10.05 2.42
N VAL A 154 -58.34 10.43 2.08
CA VAL A 154 -59.51 9.56 2.22
C VAL A 154 -59.35 8.33 1.31
N ALA A 155 -58.91 8.52 0.06
CA ALA A 155 -58.61 7.40 -0.84
C ALA A 155 -57.53 6.46 -0.28
N PHE A 156 -56.43 6.99 0.29
CA PHE A 156 -55.38 6.17 0.90
C PHE A 156 -55.83 5.38 2.13
N ILE A 157 -56.69 5.97 2.97
CA ILE A 157 -57.26 5.29 4.14
C ILE A 157 -58.18 4.17 3.68
N LEU A 158 -59.16 4.48 2.82
CA LEU A 158 -60.17 3.51 2.36
C LEU A 158 -59.58 2.36 1.54
N ASN A 159 -58.52 2.60 0.75
CA ASN A 159 -57.89 1.56 -0.07
C ASN A 159 -57.26 0.41 0.71
N GLY A 160 -56.82 0.65 1.95
CA GLY A 160 -56.23 -0.39 2.79
C GLY A 160 -57.15 -0.93 3.87
N MET A 161 -58.43 -0.53 3.85
CA MET A 161 -59.44 -1.02 4.78
C MET A 161 -60.11 -2.28 4.21
N ASP A 162 -60.82 -3.02 5.05
CA ASP A 162 -61.72 -4.08 4.59
C ASP A 162 -62.72 -3.53 3.56
N PRO A 163 -62.92 -4.19 2.40
CA PRO A 163 -63.78 -3.69 1.33
C PRO A 163 -65.23 -3.42 1.75
N GLU A 164 -65.78 -4.20 2.70
CA GLU A 164 -67.15 -4.01 3.18
C GLU A 164 -67.25 -2.70 3.99
N VAL A 165 -66.32 -2.51 4.93
CA VAL A 165 -66.28 -1.29 5.77
C VAL A 165 -66.00 -0.05 4.91
N ALA A 166 -65.08 -0.15 3.96
CA ALA A 166 -64.80 0.94 3.03
C ALA A 166 -66.01 1.28 2.14
N GLY A 167 -66.74 0.25 1.67
CA GLY A 167 -67.96 0.39 0.90
C GLY A 167 -69.08 1.09 1.68
N ASP A 168 -69.27 0.72 2.95
CA ASP A 168 -70.25 1.34 3.84
C ASP A 168 -69.95 2.82 4.11
N ILE A 169 -68.66 3.17 4.30
CA ILE A 169 -68.24 4.57 4.46
C ILE A 169 -68.47 5.36 3.16
N LEU A 170 -68.08 4.80 2.00
CA LEU A 170 -68.31 5.43 0.69
C LEU A 170 -69.79 5.70 0.42
N ALA A 171 -70.68 4.79 0.82
CA ALA A 171 -72.12 4.93 0.65
C ALA A 171 -72.72 6.09 1.48
N ASN A 172 -72.02 6.52 2.55
CA ASN A 172 -72.42 7.64 3.39
C ASN A 172 -71.76 8.98 2.99
N LEU A 173 -70.89 8.99 1.97
CA LEU A 173 -70.28 10.21 1.42
C LEU A 173 -71.14 10.84 0.32
N ASP A 174 -70.88 12.12 0.02
CA ASP A 174 -71.50 12.81 -1.10
C ASP A 174 -71.15 12.12 -2.43
N PRO A 175 -72.11 11.86 -3.34
CA PRO A 175 -71.87 11.08 -4.57
C PRO A 175 -70.73 11.62 -5.45
N LYS A 176 -70.55 12.94 -5.47
CA LYS A 176 -69.45 13.59 -6.21
C LYS A 176 -68.08 13.26 -5.60
N LEU A 177 -67.97 13.34 -4.27
CA LEU A 177 -66.75 13.06 -3.53
C LEU A 177 -66.42 11.56 -3.56
N ALA A 178 -67.42 10.69 -3.39
CA ALA A 178 -67.24 9.24 -3.52
C ALA A 178 -66.70 8.86 -4.90
N ALA A 179 -67.28 9.42 -5.98
CA ALA A 179 -66.79 9.17 -7.34
C ALA A 179 -65.36 9.71 -7.57
N GLU A 180 -64.99 10.81 -6.92
CA GLU A 180 -63.64 11.36 -6.96
C GLU A 180 -62.63 10.44 -6.27
N ILE A 181 -62.93 9.99 -5.05
CA ILE A 181 -62.11 9.04 -4.28
C ILE A 181 -61.93 7.72 -5.06
N THR A 182 -63.00 7.17 -5.65
CA THR A 182 -62.92 5.95 -6.45
C THR A 182 -62.01 6.12 -7.68
N ARG A 183 -62.03 7.28 -8.35
CA ARG A 183 -61.11 7.56 -9.47
C ARG A 183 -59.65 7.60 -9.00
N MET A 184 -59.38 8.20 -7.84
CA MET A 184 -58.04 8.25 -7.26
C MET A 184 -57.52 6.84 -6.94
N SER A 185 -58.37 5.98 -6.35
CA SER A 185 -58.03 4.59 -6.03
C SER A 185 -57.62 3.74 -7.26
N LEU A 186 -58.23 3.98 -8.41
CA LEU A 186 -57.91 3.28 -9.67
C LEU A 186 -56.61 3.78 -10.32
N SER A 187 -56.21 5.02 -10.01
CA SER A 187 -55.05 5.69 -10.65
C SER A 187 -53.71 5.30 -10.01
N ASP A 188 -53.72 4.87 -8.75
CA ASP A 188 -52.55 4.51 -7.95
C ASP A 188 -52.00 3.09 -8.26
N LYS A 189 -52.61 2.37 -9.21
CA LYS A 189 -52.23 1.00 -9.64
C LYS A 189 -51.26 0.94 -10.84
N LYS A 190 -50.63 2.05 -11.22
CA LYS A 190 -49.59 2.11 -12.26
C LYS A 190 -48.26 2.56 -11.66
#